data_AF-A0A939TYR3-F1
#
_entry.id   AF-A0A939TYR3-F1
#
_cell.length_a   1.000
_cell.length_b   1.000
_cell.length_c   1.000
_cell.angle_alpha   90.00
_cell.angle_beta   90.00
_cell.angle_gamma   90.00
#
_symmetry.space_group_name_H-M   'P 1'
#
loop_
_entity.id
_entity.type
_entity.pdbx_description
1 polymer ?
#
loop_
_entity_poly.entity_id
_entity_poly.type
_entity_poly.pdbx_seq_one_letter_code
_entity_poly.pdbx_strand_id
1 'polypeptide(L)'
;MSSCGDDEDDSPKSIVGVWENGKYFVSLNKDKFLTAYINDKFIDNGTYEVASDNKSFSCFNTYYNHTTIYYIKSVTDTQLDLEISYINAFGENYKEDLRLTKSNKKPVSKDNGLVGKSCSFTTQSSSSVTYDFTTYNTATISSANTDKSKYPQTLHYIYFDEKVYIQKFPTFQIEVLSKEGNEARYSDMES
;
A
#
# COMPACT_ATOMS: atom_id res chain seq x y z
N MET A 1 36.83 9.72 -40.33
CA MET A 1 35.53 9.20 -39.83
C MET A 1 35.72 8.91 -38.36
N SER A 2 35.19 9.77 -37.48
CA SER A 2 35.20 9.54 -36.03
C SER A 2 33.76 9.26 -35.64
N SER A 3 33.50 8.03 -35.19
CA SER A 3 32.19 7.56 -34.78
C SER A 3 32.11 7.75 -33.27
N CYS A 4 31.32 8.73 -32.82
CA CYS A 4 30.86 8.82 -31.45
C CYS A 4 29.73 7.79 -31.31
N GLY A 5 30.01 6.65 -30.68
CA GLY A 5 28.97 5.75 -30.20
C GLY A 5 28.43 6.34 -28.90
N ASP A 6 27.15 6.70 -28.89
CA ASP A 6 26.39 6.85 -27.66
C ASP A 6 26.20 5.42 -27.11
N ASP A 7 27.01 5.05 -26.12
CA ASP A 7 26.76 3.85 -25.34
C ASP A 7 25.49 4.10 -24.52
N GLU A 8 24.34 3.59 -24.99
CA GLU A 8 23.15 3.47 -24.16
C GLU A 8 23.51 2.60 -22.95
N ASP A 9 23.48 3.20 -21.76
CA ASP A 9 23.67 2.52 -20.48
C ASP A 9 22.57 1.47 -20.30
N ASP A 10 22.86 0.24 -20.72
CA ASP A 10 22.00 -0.96 -20.63
C ASP A 10 21.94 -1.53 -19.20
N SER A 11 22.31 -0.74 -18.19
CA SER A 11 22.14 -1.14 -16.80
C SER A 11 20.63 -1.25 -16.47
N PRO A 12 20.20 -2.33 -15.79
CA PRO A 12 18.79 -2.50 -15.46
C PRO A 12 18.30 -1.33 -14.61
N LYS A 13 17.37 -0.55 -15.17
CA LYS A 13 16.78 0.61 -14.50
C LYS A 13 16.10 0.16 -13.20
N SER A 14 16.47 0.80 -12.10
CA SER A 14 15.97 0.43 -10.78
C SER A 14 14.49 0.81 -10.60
N ILE A 15 13.67 -0.17 -10.23
CA ILE A 15 12.26 0.04 -9.86
C ILE A 15 12.09 0.61 -8.44
N VAL A 16 13.17 0.73 -7.66
CA VAL A 16 13.13 1.30 -6.31
C VAL A 16 12.74 2.76 -6.36
N GLY A 17 11.73 3.13 -5.57
CA GLY A 17 11.17 4.47 -5.54
C GLY A 17 9.69 4.46 -5.16
N VAL A 18 9.12 5.66 -5.14
CA VAL A 18 7.67 5.86 -5.08
C VAL A 18 7.20 6.24 -6.49
N TRP A 19 6.20 5.54 -6.98
CA TRP A 19 5.59 5.75 -8.28
C TRP A 19 4.10 6.03 -8.06
N GLU A 20 3.59 7.16 -8.55
CA GLU A 20 2.19 7.56 -8.35
C GLU A 20 1.60 8.27 -9.57
N ASN A 21 0.27 8.28 -9.69
CA ASN A 21 -0.45 9.00 -10.76
C ASN A 21 -1.50 9.98 -10.22
N GLY A 22 -1.29 10.48 -9.01
CA GLY A 22 -2.20 11.37 -8.28
C GLY A 22 -3.35 10.65 -7.58
N LYS A 23 -3.68 9.41 -7.95
CA LYS A 23 -4.71 8.60 -7.28
C LYS A 23 -4.14 7.32 -6.65
N TYR A 24 -3.39 6.57 -7.44
CA TYR A 24 -2.84 5.27 -7.08
C TYR A 24 -1.31 5.37 -6.95
N PHE A 25 -0.72 4.44 -6.19
CA PHE A 25 0.72 4.43 -5.99
C PHE A 25 1.29 3.03 -5.78
N VAL A 26 2.58 2.89 -6.09
CA VAL A 26 3.43 1.75 -5.75
C VAL A 26 4.72 2.30 -5.14
N SER A 27 5.01 1.88 -3.91
CA SER A 27 6.25 2.19 -3.20
C SER A 27 7.08 0.92 -3.06
N LEU A 28 8.31 0.95 -3.59
CA LEU A 28 9.29 -0.13 -3.53
C LEU A 28 10.56 0.39 -2.86
N ASN A 29 10.93 -0.18 -1.71
CA ASN A 29 12.14 0.22 -0.99
C ASN A 29 13.32 -0.74 -1.25
N LYS A 30 14.52 -0.34 -0.85
CA LYS A 30 15.74 -1.15 -1.05
C LYS A 30 15.76 -2.43 -0.22
N ASP A 31 15.03 -2.44 0.90
CA ASP A 31 14.92 -3.57 1.84
C ASP A 31 13.83 -4.57 1.43
N LYS A 32 13.44 -4.56 0.15
CA LYS A 32 12.46 -5.48 -0.43
C LYS A 32 11.07 -5.38 0.17
N PHE A 33 10.66 -4.19 0.62
CA PHE A 33 9.31 -3.94 1.09
C PHE A 33 8.48 -3.15 0.06
N LEU A 34 7.29 -3.64 -0.23
CA LEU A 34 6.31 -3.05 -1.11
C LEU A 34 5.14 -2.48 -0.30
N THR A 35 4.62 -1.35 -0.73
CA THR A 35 3.32 -0.82 -0.32
C THR A 35 2.64 -0.21 -1.53
N ALA A 36 1.42 -0.65 -1.86
CA ALA A 36 0.71 -0.22 -3.05
C ALA A 36 -0.78 -0.02 -2.80
N TYR A 37 -1.32 1.04 -3.41
CA TYR A 37 -2.76 1.27 -3.56
C TYR A 37 -3.06 1.25 -5.06
N ILE A 38 -3.61 0.13 -5.54
CA ILE A 38 -3.67 -0.19 -6.97
C ILE A 38 -4.96 0.32 -7.61
N ASN A 39 -6.09 0.13 -6.92
CA ASN A 39 -7.39 0.63 -7.30
C ASN A 39 -8.24 0.87 -6.04
N ASP A 40 -9.46 1.40 -6.19
CA ASP A 40 -10.38 1.70 -5.07
C ASP A 40 -10.86 0.47 -4.28
N LYS A 41 -10.38 -0.72 -4.62
CA LYS A 41 -10.77 -2.02 -4.04
C LYS A 41 -9.60 -2.87 -3.56
N PHE A 42 -8.36 -2.45 -3.78
CA PHE A 42 -7.20 -3.30 -3.53
C PHE A 42 -5.98 -2.51 -3.09
N ILE A 43 -5.50 -2.88 -1.91
CA ILE A 43 -4.20 -2.47 -1.36
C ILE A 43 -3.31 -3.71 -1.22
N ASP A 44 -2.01 -3.50 -1.40
CA ASP A 44 -1.01 -4.53 -1.30
C ASP A 44 0.19 -4.06 -0.48
N ASN A 45 0.79 -4.99 0.25
CA ASN A 45 1.87 -4.71 1.17
C ASN A 45 2.55 -6.01 1.60
N GLY A 46 3.88 -5.95 1.71
CA GLY A 46 4.67 -7.13 2.08
C GLY A 46 6.08 -7.11 1.51
N THR A 47 6.77 -8.22 1.69
CA THR A 47 8.07 -8.42 1.04
C THR A 47 7.87 -8.69 -0.44
N TYR A 48 8.70 -8.07 -1.28
CA TYR A 48 8.69 -8.28 -2.73
C TYR A 48 9.97 -8.93 -3.23
N GLU A 49 9.83 -9.78 -4.25
CA GLU A 49 10.93 -10.44 -4.93
C GLU A 49 10.92 -10.08 -6.42
N VAL A 50 12.09 -9.79 -6.98
CA VAL A 50 12.23 -9.47 -8.41
C VAL A 50 12.59 -10.74 -9.16
N ALA A 51 11.89 -11.01 -10.27
CA ALA A 51 12.21 -12.15 -11.13
C ALA A 51 13.60 -11.99 -11.75
N SER A 52 14.27 -13.11 -12.05
CA SER A 52 15.63 -13.12 -12.59
C SER A 52 15.78 -12.40 -13.93
N ASP A 53 14.70 -12.29 -14.71
CA ASP A 53 14.65 -11.58 -15.98
C ASP A 53 14.37 -10.07 -15.84
N ASN A 54 14.16 -9.58 -14.60
CA ASN A 54 13.77 -8.21 -14.27
C ASN A 54 12.49 -7.72 -14.98
N LYS A 55 11.64 -8.62 -15.50
CA LYS A 55 10.38 -8.27 -16.18
C LYS A 55 9.18 -8.31 -15.25
N SER A 56 9.35 -8.80 -14.02
CA SER A 56 8.30 -8.80 -13.02
C SER A 56 8.85 -8.78 -11.61
N PHE A 57 7.99 -8.43 -10.68
CA PHE A 57 8.20 -8.67 -9.26
C PHE A 57 6.91 -9.18 -8.63
N SER A 58 7.04 -9.91 -7.54
CA SER A 58 5.90 -10.46 -6.80
C SER A 58 5.88 -9.90 -5.38
N CYS A 59 4.68 -9.73 -4.82
CA CYS A 59 4.47 -9.38 -3.42
C CYS A 59 3.60 -10.45 -2.78
N PHE A 60 4.05 -11.02 -1.67
CA PHE A 60 3.22 -11.92 -0.89
C PHE A 60 2.33 -11.12 0.06
N ASN A 61 1.05 -11.04 -0.29
CA ASN A 61 0.06 -10.39 0.56
C ASN A 61 -0.33 -11.34 1.68
N THR A 62 0.18 -11.06 2.88
CA THR A 62 -0.04 -11.93 4.05
C THR A 62 -1.51 -11.99 4.47
N TYR A 63 -2.29 -10.93 4.21
CA TYR A 63 -3.69 -10.86 4.61
C TYR A 63 -4.59 -11.77 3.76
N TYR A 64 -4.36 -11.82 2.43
CA TYR A 64 -5.11 -12.71 1.54
C TYR A 64 -4.47 -14.09 1.36
N ASN A 65 -3.25 -14.29 1.88
CA ASN A 65 -2.46 -15.49 1.63
C ASN A 65 -2.31 -15.77 0.12
N HIS A 66 -2.14 -14.70 -0.66
CA HIS A 66 -2.03 -14.72 -2.11
C HIS A 66 -0.85 -13.88 -2.56
N THR A 67 -0.25 -14.27 -3.68
CA THR A 67 0.84 -13.53 -4.30
C THR A 67 0.29 -12.64 -5.41
N THR A 68 0.53 -11.34 -5.29
CA THR A 68 0.32 -10.38 -6.39
C THR A 68 1.54 -10.42 -7.30
N ILE A 69 1.34 -10.40 -8.62
CA ILE A 69 2.41 -10.32 -9.61
C ILE A 69 2.29 -8.98 -10.36
N TYR A 70 3.39 -8.25 -10.41
CA TYR A 70 3.53 -6.98 -11.12
C TYR A 70 4.46 -7.21 -12.32
N TYR A 71 3.91 -7.23 -13.53
CA TYR A 71 4.67 -7.31 -14.77
C TYR A 71 5.09 -5.91 -15.22
N ILE A 72 6.38 -5.72 -15.40
CA ILE A 72 6.96 -4.44 -15.85
C ILE A 72 6.81 -4.37 -17.37
N LYS A 73 5.87 -3.54 -17.84
CA LYS A 73 5.69 -3.26 -19.27
C LYS A 73 6.79 -2.33 -19.77
N SER A 74 7.13 -1.31 -18.98
CA SER A 74 8.22 -0.39 -19.25
C SER A 74 8.70 0.28 -17.95
N VAL A 75 9.98 0.65 -17.89
CA VAL A 75 10.54 1.46 -16.81
C VAL A 75 11.55 2.46 -17.37
N THR A 76 11.44 3.70 -16.95
CA THR A 76 12.36 4.80 -17.25
C THR A 76 12.72 5.53 -15.95
N ASP A 77 13.56 6.56 -16.03
CA ASP A 77 13.89 7.35 -14.83
C ASP A 77 12.70 8.11 -14.26
N THR A 78 11.64 8.33 -15.05
CA THR A 78 10.46 9.13 -14.67
C THR A 78 9.14 8.39 -14.72
N GLN A 79 9.08 7.21 -15.33
CA GLN A 79 7.82 6.47 -15.54
C GLN A 79 7.99 4.97 -15.30
N LEU A 80 6.96 4.35 -14.72
CA LEU A 80 6.82 2.91 -14.55
C LEU A 80 5.43 2.48 -15.04
N ASP A 81 5.42 1.56 -16.01
CA ASP A 81 4.19 0.96 -16.55
C ASP A 81 4.10 -0.50 -16.11
N LEU A 82 2.96 -0.89 -15.53
CA LEU A 82 2.73 -2.19 -14.92
C LEU A 82 1.45 -2.84 -15.44
N GLU A 83 1.47 -4.16 -15.65
CA GLU A 83 0.27 -5.02 -15.53
C GLU A 83 0.32 -5.68 -14.15
N ILE A 84 -0.77 -5.67 -13.41
CA ILE A 84 -0.84 -6.21 -12.06
C ILE A 84 -1.89 -7.30 -12.03
N SER A 85 -1.48 -8.51 -11.67
CA SER A 85 -2.35 -9.67 -11.49
C SER A 85 -2.48 -10.01 -10.01
N TYR A 86 -3.70 -10.03 -9.48
CA TYR A 86 -3.96 -10.34 -8.08
C TYR A 86 -5.23 -11.17 -7.91
N ILE A 87 -5.32 -11.81 -6.75
CA ILE A 87 -6.52 -12.51 -6.27
C ILE A 87 -7.15 -11.64 -5.18
N ASN A 88 -8.44 -11.30 -5.32
CA ASN A 88 -9.16 -10.55 -4.30
C ASN A 88 -9.52 -11.46 -3.10
N ALA A 89 -10.15 -10.90 -2.06
CA ALA A 89 -10.51 -11.70 -0.89
C ALA A 89 -11.61 -12.76 -1.12
N PHE A 90 -12.26 -12.76 -2.29
CA PHE A 90 -13.23 -13.79 -2.69
C PHE A 90 -12.59 -14.90 -3.54
N GLY A 91 -11.28 -14.86 -3.78
CA GLY A 91 -10.60 -15.85 -4.61
C GLY A 91 -10.70 -15.58 -6.12
N GLU A 92 -11.22 -14.42 -6.52
CA GLU A 92 -11.37 -14.04 -7.92
C GLU A 92 -10.10 -13.38 -8.46
N ASN A 93 -9.75 -13.69 -9.70
CA ASN A 93 -8.56 -13.15 -10.38
C ASN A 93 -8.88 -11.84 -11.10
N TYR A 94 -8.03 -10.84 -10.89
CA TYR A 94 -8.12 -9.54 -11.56
C TYR A 94 -6.80 -9.19 -12.22
N LYS A 95 -6.90 -8.35 -13.25
CA LYS A 95 -5.78 -7.70 -13.91
C LYS A 95 -6.02 -6.20 -14.00
N GLU A 96 -5.01 -5.40 -13.69
CA GLU A 96 -5.08 -3.95 -13.74
C GLU A 96 -3.83 -3.40 -14.44
N ASP A 97 -4.02 -2.38 -15.26
CA ASP A 97 -2.93 -1.64 -15.88
C ASP A 97 -2.70 -0.33 -15.12
N LEU A 98 -1.46 -0.10 -14.70
CA LEU A 98 -1.05 1.15 -14.04
C LEU A 98 0.11 1.80 -14.79
N ARG A 99 -0.08 3.08 -15.10
CA ARG A 99 0.97 3.99 -15.55
C ARG A 99 1.22 5.00 -14.46
N LEU A 100 2.46 5.03 -13.97
CA LEU A 100 2.86 5.79 -12.79
C LEU A 100 4.07 6.66 -13.10
N THR A 101 4.14 7.84 -12.48
CA THR A 101 5.28 8.75 -12.57
C THR A 101 6.10 8.65 -11.30
N LYS A 102 7.43 8.76 -11.42
CA LYS A 102 8.33 8.76 -10.28
C LYS A 102 8.09 10.00 -9.41
N SER A 103 7.92 9.78 -8.11
CA SER A 103 7.73 10.82 -7.11
C SER A 103 9.01 11.09 -6.33
N ASN A 104 9.10 12.29 -5.74
CA ASN A 104 10.19 12.67 -4.83
C ASN A 104 9.95 12.17 -3.38
N LYS A 105 8.82 11.50 -3.13
CA LYS A 105 8.49 10.92 -1.82
C LYS A 105 9.44 9.78 -1.46
N LYS A 106 9.64 9.59 -0.15
CA LYS A 106 10.46 8.48 0.37
C LYS A 106 9.68 7.16 0.28
N PRO A 107 10.32 6.06 -0.18
CA PRO A 107 9.71 4.74 -0.12
C PRO A 107 9.31 4.36 1.32
N VAL A 108 8.17 3.70 1.45
CA VAL A 108 7.62 3.21 2.73
C VAL A 108 8.55 2.16 3.33
N SER A 109 8.73 2.22 4.64
CA SER A 109 9.38 1.16 5.43
C SER A 109 8.32 0.32 6.15
N LYS A 110 8.68 -0.93 6.45
CA LYS A 110 7.89 -1.83 7.30
C LYS A 110 7.71 -1.26 8.71
N ASP A 111 8.72 -0.58 9.23
CA ASP A 111 8.69 0.09 10.54
C ASP A 111 8.02 1.46 10.41
N ASN A 112 6.73 1.44 10.08
CA ASN A 112 5.95 2.65 9.90
C ASN A 112 5.55 3.27 11.25
N GLY A 113 5.29 4.58 11.25
CA GLY A 113 5.01 5.34 12.48
C GLY A 113 3.70 5.02 13.19
N LEU A 114 2.89 4.06 12.70
CA LEU A 114 1.66 3.61 13.34
C LEU A 114 1.84 2.36 14.20
N VAL A 115 2.89 1.56 13.98
CA VAL A 115 3.04 0.28 14.68
C VAL A 115 3.13 0.52 16.19
N GLY A 116 2.23 -0.12 16.94
CA GLY A 116 2.10 0.04 18.39
C GLY A 116 1.27 1.26 18.83
N LYS A 117 0.71 2.03 17.90
CA LYS A 117 -0.17 3.18 18.19
C LYS A 117 -1.64 2.80 18.05
N SER A 118 -2.52 3.68 18.54
CA SER A 118 -3.95 3.61 18.32
C SER A 118 -4.52 4.95 17.86
N CYS A 119 -5.69 4.92 17.22
CA CYS A 119 -6.45 6.13 16.95
C CYS A 119 -7.92 5.92 17.29
N SER A 120 -8.56 6.94 17.86
CA SER A 120 -9.97 6.91 18.20
C SER A 120 -10.73 8.03 17.51
N PHE A 121 -11.92 7.73 17.05
CA PHE A 121 -12.80 8.71 16.41
C PHE A 121 -14.26 8.41 16.75
N THR A 122 -15.09 9.45 16.66
CA THR A 122 -16.52 9.34 16.93
C THR A 122 -17.24 9.09 15.61
N THR A 123 -18.11 8.09 15.58
CA THR A 123 -18.97 7.83 14.41
C THR A 123 -20.18 8.76 14.40
N GLN A 124 -20.88 8.85 13.27
CA GLN A 124 -22.16 9.57 13.16
C GLN A 124 -23.23 9.09 14.18
N SER A 125 -23.10 7.85 14.67
CA SER A 125 -23.97 7.29 15.71
C SER A 125 -23.51 7.62 17.14
N SER A 126 -22.57 8.56 17.31
CA SER A 126 -21.96 8.96 18.60
C SER A 126 -21.26 7.82 19.35
N SER A 127 -20.85 6.76 18.65
CA SER A 127 -20.06 5.68 19.22
C SER A 127 -18.57 5.97 19.00
N SER A 128 -17.76 5.84 20.06
CA SER A 128 -16.30 5.82 19.91
C SER A 128 -15.86 4.50 19.28
N VAL A 129 -15.05 4.61 18.24
CA VAL A 129 -14.38 3.50 17.57
C VAL A 129 -12.88 3.73 17.70
N THR A 130 -12.16 2.69 18.09
CA THR A 130 -10.70 2.71 18.25
C THR A 130 -10.07 1.70 17.30
N TYR A 131 -9.04 2.13 16.58
CA TYR A 131 -8.18 1.27 15.77
C TYR A 131 -6.83 1.11 16.46
N ASP A 132 -6.45 -0.13 16.75
CA ASP A 132 -5.19 -0.49 17.38
C ASP A 132 -4.25 -1.13 16.34
N PHE A 133 -3.18 -0.43 15.96
CA PHE A 133 -2.25 -0.81 14.89
C PHE A 133 -1.14 -1.73 15.42
N THR A 134 -1.46 -3.00 15.61
CA THR A 134 -0.53 -3.98 16.22
C THR A 134 0.62 -4.41 15.31
N THR A 135 0.42 -4.38 13.99
CA THR A 135 1.46 -4.71 13.01
C THR A 135 1.54 -3.63 11.94
N TYR A 136 2.49 -3.78 11.02
CA TYR A 136 2.71 -2.87 9.90
C TYR A 136 1.57 -2.88 8.85
N ASN A 137 0.67 -3.86 8.89
CA ASN A 137 -0.41 -4.01 7.91
C ASN A 137 -1.75 -4.49 8.49
N THR A 138 -1.82 -4.75 9.79
CA THR A 138 -3.08 -5.09 10.47
C THR A 138 -3.39 -4.17 11.64
N ALA A 139 -4.66 -3.80 11.74
CA ALA A 139 -5.21 -3.09 12.89
C ALA A 139 -6.40 -3.86 13.47
N THR A 140 -6.68 -3.67 14.75
CA THR A 140 -7.85 -4.24 15.42
C THR A 140 -8.87 -3.14 15.68
N ILE A 141 -10.15 -3.40 15.40
CA ILE A 141 -11.23 -2.48 15.73
C ILE A 141 -11.86 -2.87 17.05
N SER A 142 -11.96 -1.91 17.96
CA SER A 142 -12.79 -1.99 19.15
C SER A 142 -13.80 -0.83 19.19
N SER A 143 -14.92 -1.04 19.89
CA SER A 143 -15.88 0.03 20.16
C SER A 143 -16.56 -0.20 21.49
N ALA A 144 -16.62 0.86 22.30
CA ALA A 144 -17.09 0.80 23.69
C ALA A 144 -18.57 0.38 23.83
N ASN A 145 -19.39 0.61 22.80
CA ASN A 145 -20.86 0.49 22.89
C ASN A 145 -21.46 -0.53 21.92
N THR A 146 -20.65 -1.42 21.33
CA THR A 146 -21.14 -2.43 20.38
C THR A 146 -20.54 -3.80 20.67
N ASP A 147 -21.10 -4.85 20.05
CA ASP A 147 -20.56 -6.22 20.12
C ASP A 147 -19.11 -6.31 19.64
N LYS A 148 -18.57 -5.28 18.98
CA LYS A 148 -17.14 -5.17 18.61
C LYS A 148 -16.20 -5.08 19.81
N SER A 149 -16.69 -4.76 21.00
CA SER A 149 -15.92 -4.91 22.24
C SER A 149 -15.67 -6.38 22.61
N LYS A 150 -16.57 -7.29 22.19
CA LYS A 150 -16.49 -8.73 22.46
C LYS A 150 -15.86 -9.52 21.30
N TYR A 151 -16.00 -9.01 20.07
CA TYR A 151 -15.48 -9.63 18.86
C TYR A 151 -14.67 -8.61 18.05
N PRO A 152 -13.41 -8.35 18.44
CA PRO A 152 -12.54 -7.45 17.70
C PRO A 152 -12.38 -7.89 16.24
N GLN A 153 -12.51 -6.95 15.32
CA GLN A 153 -12.36 -7.20 13.88
C GLN A 153 -10.96 -6.79 13.43
N THR A 154 -10.30 -7.63 12.63
CA THR A 154 -9.04 -7.28 11.99
C THR A 154 -9.29 -6.47 10.72
N LEU A 155 -8.56 -5.38 10.56
CA LEU A 155 -8.49 -4.56 9.35
C LEU A 155 -7.14 -4.77 8.67
N HIS A 156 -7.16 -4.84 7.34
CA HIS A 156 -5.96 -4.69 6.54
C HIS A 156 -5.77 -3.21 6.18
N TYR A 157 -4.57 -2.68 6.37
CA TYR A 157 -4.26 -1.29 6.07
C TYR A 157 -2.87 -1.12 5.46
N ILE A 158 -2.67 0.02 4.79
CA ILE A 158 -1.35 0.56 4.46
C ILE A 158 -1.21 2.00 4.95
N TYR A 159 0.00 2.39 5.33
CA TYR A 159 0.34 3.75 5.74
C TYR A 159 1.30 4.40 4.75
N PHE A 160 0.91 5.53 4.20
CA PHE A 160 1.70 6.26 3.23
C PHE A 160 1.38 7.75 3.31
N ASP A 161 2.41 8.59 3.40
CA ASP A 161 2.28 10.05 3.31
C ASP A 161 1.22 10.62 4.29
N GLU A 162 1.32 10.20 5.56
CA GLU A 162 0.40 10.57 6.65
C GLU A 162 -1.07 10.17 6.44
N LYS A 163 -1.32 9.25 5.51
CA LYS A 163 -2.63 8.67 5.24
C LYS A 163 -2.66 7.19 5.58
N VAL A 164 -3.78 6.77 6.15
CA VAL A 164 -4.08 5.35 6.40
C VAL A 164 -5.14 4.92 5.39
N TYR A 165 -4.82 3.92 4.57
CA TYR A 165 -5.74 3.34 3.62
C TYR A 165 -6.21 2.01 4.19
N ILE A 166 -7.50 1.91 4.50
CA ILE A 166 -8.10 0.77 5.20
C ILE A 166 -9.02 0.06 4.23
N GLN A 167 -8.78 -1.24 4.02
CA GLN A 167 -9.67 -2.06 3.22
C GLN A 167 -10.84 -2.57 4.06
N LYS A 168 -12.06 -2.13 3.73
CA LYS A 168 -13.29 -2.55 4.39
C LYS A 168 -13.87 -3.81 3.73
N PHE A 169 -14.28 -4.77 4.55
CA PHE A 169 -14.98 -5.97 4.10
C PHE A 169 -16.46 -5.93 4.52
N PRO A 170 -17.39 -6.51 3.74
CA PRO A 170 -17.17 -7.25 2.48
C PRO A 170 -17.14 -6.36 1.22
N THR A 171 -17.28 -5.04 1.34
CA THR A 171 -17.46 -4.13 0.19
C THR A 171 -16.19 -3.85 -0.61
N PHE A 172 -15.03 -4.20 -0.06
CA PHE A 172 -13.67 -3.85 -0.54
C PHE A 172 -13.39 -2.36 -0.69
N GLN A 173 -14.29 -1.48 -0.27
CA GLN A 173 -14.03 -0.06 -0.34
C GLN A 173 -12.81 0.30 0.49
N ILE A 174 -11.92 1.09 -0.09
CA ILE A 174 -10.81 1.69 0.64
C ILE A 174 -11.28 2.98 1.29
N GLU A 175 -11.22 3.02 2.62
CA GLU A 175 -11.37 4.26 3.39
C GLU A 175 -9.99 4.88 3.58
N VAL A 176 -9.89 6.19 3.31
CA VAL A 176 -8.67 6.95 3.52
C VAL A 176 -8.85 7.85 4.73
N LEU A 177 -8.10 7.57 5.79
CA LEU A 177 -7.99 8.45 6.95
C LEU A 177 -6.79 9.37 6.77
N SER A 178 -6.98 10.67 7.01
CA SER A 178 -5.91 11.66 6.94
C SER A 178 -6.01 12.62 8.11
N LYS A 179 -4.88 13.19 8.52
CA LYS A 179 -4.77 14.16 9.62
C LYS A 179 -5.74 15.34 9.50
N GLU A 180 -6.07 15.72 8.27
CA GLU A 180 -6.86 16.93 7.96
C GLU A 180 -8.30 16.63 7.49
N GLY A 181 -8.65 15.37 7.21
CA GLY A 181 -9.75 15.05 6.30
C GLY A 181 -10.96 14.33 6.85
N ASN A 182 -11.00 13.95 8.13
CA ASN A 182 -12.21 13.45 8.80
C ASN A 182 -12.04 13.70 10.31
N GLU A 183 -13.13 13.71 11.08
CA GLU A 183 -13.21 13.98 12.53
C GLU A 183 -12.39 13.03 13.44
N ALA A 184 -11.34 12.39 12.94
CA ALA A 184 -10.33 11.69 13.71
C ALA A 184 -9.36 12.73 14.32
N ARG A 185 -9.51 12.98 15.63
CA ARG A 185 -8.51 13.74 16.39
C ARG A 185 -7.34 12.80 16.66
N TYR A 186 -6.24 13.04 15.94
CA TYR A 186 -4.96 12.34 16.13
C TYR A 186 -4.22 12.86 17.38
N SER A 187 -4.83 12.74 18.56
CA SER A 187 -4.23 13.27 19.80
C SER A 187 -3.00 12.49 20.28
N ASP A 188 -2.82 11.24 19.81
CA ASP A 188 -1.85 10.32 20.42
C ASP A 188 -0.72 9.89 19.45
N MET A 189 -0.53 10.60 18.34
CA MET A 189 0.60 10.33 17.43
C MET A 189 1.91 11.02 17.85
N GLU A 190 1.85 11.91 18.85
CA GLU A 190 2.98 12.64 19.42
C GLU A 190 3.45 12.02 20.74
N SER A 191 4.11 10.86 20.65
CA SER A 191 5.02 10.38 21.70
C SER A 191 6.17 9.62 21.06
#